data_AF-H7ELV6-F1
#
_entry.id   AF-H7ELV6-F1
#
_cell.length_a   1.000
_cell.length_b   1.000
_cell.length_c   1.000
_cell.angle_alpha   90.00
_cell.angle_beta   90.00
_cell.angle_gamma   90.00
#
_symmetry.space_group_name_H-M   'P 1'
#
loop_
_entity.id
_entity.type
_entity.pdbx_description
1 polymer ?
#
loop_
_entity_poly.entity_id
_entity_poly.type
_entity_poly.pdbx_seq_one_letter_code
_entity_poly.pdbx_strand_id
1 'polypeptide(L)'
;MNDIEKENAKLNKIKQIQQVTATSLFSEAIKEKGIKDCSVEIIKSTMAENILLVNVKGNNVLLKASANVQEWIGDVQKIVDALSDETKSSNEIFDALMKTSLPPLEIPKKLANKVTLRRNKNGKARLFAQGILKNINFQSVKELELVGMTEIEEKALYHRFEDYKLKTLIIADGVKKIGSAAFCFDNLVSATLPDSVTECGSDIFKDCEKLTSLRLPKSLRVKDIFMIPEFLKHVTLSDAVTKIDGFFFLNCRSLESVEIPEGVTEIGMHSFEHCISLKSIRIPKNVVKINPCAFQDSENLSSIEFDGTVEQWNKMPKCPDWDDKVPAKVVHCTDGDAEK
;
A
#
# COMPACT_ATOMS: atom_id res chain seq x y z
N MET A 1 13.19 -39.33 32.27
CA MET A 1 13.32 -37.87 32.14
C MET A 1 14.40 -37.40 33.10
N ASN A 2 15.53 -36.92 32.59
CA ASN A 2 16.67 -36.47 33.41
C ASN A 2 16.31 -35.17 34.15
N ASP A 3 17.13 -34.75 35.12
CA ASP A 3 16.81 -33.59 35.96
C ASP A 3 16.70 -32.29 35.16
N ILE A 4 17.46 -32.15 34.07
CA ILE A 4 17.38 -31.02 33.13
C ILE A 4 16.04 -31.01 32.39
N GLU A 5 15.54 -32.16 31.94
CA GLU A 5 14.24 -32.27 31.27
C GLU A 5 13.07 -31.96 32.23
N LYS A 6 13.17 -32.33 33.52
CA LYS A 6 12.19 -31.97 34.55
C LYS A 6 12.16 -30.46 34.82
N GLU A 7 13.33 -29.85 34.89
CA GLU A 7 13.44 -28.41 35.09
C GLU A 7 12.87 -27.62 33.90
N ASN A 8 13.19 -28.04 32.67
CA ASN A 8 12.61 -27.47 31.45
C ASN A 8 11.08 -27.62 31.39
N ALA A 9 10.54 -28.78 31.77
CA ALA A 9 9.10 -29.00 31.81
C ALA A 9 8.39 -28.09 32.82
N LYS A 10 8.99 -27.88 34.00
CA LYS A 10 8.48 -26.96 35.03
C LYS A 10 8.49 -25.51 34.54
N LEU A 11 9.57 -25.08 33.89
CA LEU A 11 9.72 -23.74 33.32
C LEU A 11 8.65 -23.47 32.24
N ASN A 12 8.38 -24.45 31.38
CA ASN A 12 7.35 -24.35 30.33
C ASN A 12 5.94 -24.24 30.92
N LYS A 13 5.64 -24.97 32.00
CA LYS A 13 4.34 -24.89 32.68
C LYS A 13 4.11 -23.51 33.32
N ILE A 14 5.16 -22.91 33.91
CA ILE A 14 5.11 -21.54 34.45
C ILE A 14 4.81 -20.53 33.35
N LYS A 15 5.48 -20.64 32.19
CA LYS A 15 5.23 -19.75 31.03
C LYS A 15 3.78 -19.84 30.54
N GLN A 16 3.23 -21.05 30.44
CA GLN A 16 1.82 -21.24 30.03
C GLN A 16 0.86 -20.59 31.03
N ILE A 17 1.09 -20.76 32.34
CA ILE A 17 0.25 -20.14 33.37
C ILE A 17 0.31 -18.62 33.28
N GLN A 18 1.51 -18.04 33.12
CA GLN A 18 1.68 -16.59 32.94
C GLN A 18 0.95 -16.07 31.70
N GLN A 19 1.02 -16.78 30.58
CA GLN A 19 0.31 -16.45 29.34
C GLN A 19 -1.22 -16.47 29.52
N VAL A 20 -1.76 -17.51 30.14
CA VAL A 20 -3.21 -17.61 30.42
C VAL A 20 -3.65 -16.50 31.37
N THR A 21 -2.87 -16.23 32.42
CA THR A 21 -3.15 -15.18 33.40
C THR A 21 -3.14 -13.80 32.75
N ALA A 22 -2.17 -13.51 31.87
CA ALA A 22 -2.16 -12.29 31.07
C ALA A 22 -3.43 -12.14 30.26
N THR A 23 -3.76 -13.17 29.47
CA THR A 23 -4.93 -13.16 28.59
C THR A 23 -6.23 -12.92 29.39
N SER A 24 -6.34 -13.53 30.58
CA SER A 24 -7.48 -13.35 31.48
C SER A 24 -7.56 -11.93 32.05
N LEU A 25 -6.47 -11.41 32.61
CA LEU A 25 -6.42 -10.05 33.17
C LEU A 25 -6.71 -8.98 32.11
N PHE A 26 -6.22 -9.18 30.88
CA PHE A 26 -6.57 -8.32 29.76
C PHE A 26 -8.06 -8.37 29.43
N SER A 27 -8.60 -9.58 29.36
CA SER A 27 -10.02 -9.77 29.09
C SER A 27 -10.89 -9.09 30.16
N GLU A 28 -10.44 -9.06 31.41
CA GLU A 28 -11.08 -8.33 32.51
C GLU A 28 -10.94 -6.81 32.35
N ALA A 29 -9.74 -6.27 32.12
CA ALA A 29 -9.52 -4.84 31.92
C ALA A 29 -10.33 -4.28 30.73
N ILE A 30 -10.41 -5.04 29.63
CA ILE A 30 -11.24 -4.73 28.45
C ILE A 30 -12.73 -4.66 28.85
N LYS A 31 -13.21 -5.62 29.66
CA LYS A 31 -14.59 -5.62 30.17
C LYS A 31 -14.86 -4.44 31.08
N GLU A 32 -13.97 -4.13 32.02
CA GLU A 32 -14.10 -3.01 32.96
C GLU A 32 -14.17 -1.66 32.25
N LYS A 33 -13.41 -1.50 31.17
CA LYS A 33 -13.42 -0.28 30.34
C LYS A 33 -14.55 -0.25 29.30
N GLY A 34 -15.38 -1.29 29.23
CA GLY A 34 -16.49 -1.40 28.28
C GLY A 34 -16.06 -1.51 26.82
N ILE A 35 -14.80 -1.89 26.57
CA ILE A 35 -14.22 -1.90 25.22
C ILE A 35 -14.62 -3.20 24.54
N LYS A 36 -15.58 -3.11 23.62
CA LYS A 36 -16.01 -4.26 22.82
C LYS A 36 -15.02 -4.51 21.68
N ASP A 37 -14.91 -5.76 21.25
CA ASP A 37 -14.10 -6.18 20.10
C ASP A 37 -12.58 -5.99 20.27
N CYS A 38 -12.06 -6.18 21.50
CA CYS A 38 -10.61 -6.20 21.77
C CYS A 38 -10.11 -7.63 22.08
N SER A 39 -8.90 -7.96 21.63
CA SER A 39 -8.23 -9.22 21.95
C SER A 39 -6.72 -9.03 22.05
N VAL A 40 -6.07 -9.74 22.96
CA VAL A 40 -4.60 -9.80 23.08
C VAL A 40 -4.14 -11.22 22.87
N GLU A 41 -3.17 -11.40 21.98
CA GLU A 41 -2.57 -12.69 21.65
C GLU A 41 -1.06 -12.64 21.86
N ILE A 42 -0.51 -13.62 22.57
CA ILE A 42 0.95 -13.75 22.76
C ILE A 42 1.51 -14.56 21.59
N ILE A 43 2.14 -13.86 20.62
CA ILE A 43 2.72 -14.44 19.40
C ILE A 43 4.01 -15.22 19.72
N LYS A 44 4.78 -14.72 20.69
CA LYS A 44 6.01 -15.36 21.17
C LYS A 44 6.21 -15.01 22.64
N SER A 45 6.66 -16.00 23.42
CA SER A 45 7.11 -15.80 24.79
C SER A 45 8.49 -16.40 24.98
N THR A 46 9.36 -15.69 25.68
CA THR A 46 10.71 -16.12 26.08
C THR A 46 10.92 -15.83 27.57
N MET A 47 12.10 -16.18 28.11
CA MET A 47 12.43 -15.84 29.50
C MET A 47 12.59 -14.33 29.73
N ALA A 48 12.89 -13.55 28.69
CA ALA A 48 13.16 -12.11 28.80
C ALA A 48 11.99 -11.24 28.35
N GLU A 49 11.28 -11.68 27.31
CA GLU A 49 10.31 -10.85 26.60
C GLU A 49 9.14 -11.66 26.04
N ASN A 50 8.02 -10.95 25.87
CA ASN A 50 6.85 -11.36 25.12
C ASN A 50 6.66 -10.48 23.90
N ILE A 51 6.12 -11.06 22.83
CA ILE A 51 5.61 -10.33 21.67
C ILE A 51 4.10 -10.52 21.64
N LEU A 52 3.39 -9.40 21.67
CA LEU A 52 1.95 -9.33 21.76
C LEU A 52 1.38 -8.84 20.43
N LEU A 53 0.24 -9.38 20.05
CA LEU A 53 -0.65 -8.81 19.05
C LEU A 53 -1.89 -8.32 19.79
N VAL A 54 -2.03 -6.99 19.89
CA VAL A 54 -3.23 -6.36 20.45
C VAL A 54 -4.12 -5.95 19.28
N ASN A 55 -5.37 -6.38 19.32
CA ASN A 55 -6.39 -5.98 18.35
C ASN A 55 -7.52 -5.24 19.06
N VAL A 56 -7.98 -4.14 18.49
CA VAL A 56 -9.20 -3.42 18.91
C VAL A 56 -9.99 -3.05 17.66
N LYS A 57 -11.19 -3.61 17.49
CA LYS A 57 -12.10 -3.31 16.36
C LYS A 57 -11.39 -3.34 15.01
N GLY A 58 -10.55 -4.35 14.77
CA GLY A 58 -9.81 -4.48 13.51
C GLY A 58 -8.52 -3.65 13.40
N ASN A 59 -8.19 -2.81 14.39
CA ASN A 59 -6.88 -2.18 14.51
C ASN A 59 -5.91 -3.13 15.21
N ASN A 60 -4.84 -3.52 14.54
CA ASN A 60 -3.86 -4.50 15.01
C ASN A 60 -2.54 -3.80 15.30
N VAL A 61 -1.95 -4.03 16.47
CA VAL A 61 -0.61 -3.53 16.81
C VAL A 61 0.24 -4.65 17.40
N LEU A 62 1.47 -4.75 16.92
CA LEU A 62 2.47 -5.63 17.51
C LEU A 62 3.25 -4.86 18.57
N LEU A 63 3.43 -5.46 19.74
CA LEU A 63 4.15 -4.85 20.87
C LEU A 63 5.19 -5.81 21.46
N LYS A 64 6.32 -5.26 21.92
CA LYS A 64 7.32 -5.99 22.69
C LYS A 64 7.15 -5.63 24.16
N ALA A 65 6.86 -6.62 24.99
CA ALA A 65 6.60 -6.46 26.41
C ALA A 65 7.55 -7.31 27.26
N SER A 66 7.71 -6.97 28.53
CA SER A 66 8.50 -7.79 29.45
C SER A 66 7.84 -9.16 29.69
N ALA A 67 8.62 -10.14 30.16
CA ALA A 67 8.09 -11.45 30.54
C ALA A 67 7.07 -11.36 31.71
N ASN A 68 7.13 -10.30 32.52
CA ASN A 68 6.26 -10.09 33.67
C ASN A 68 5.02 -9.27 33.29
N VAL A 69 3.87 -9.95 33.25
CA VAL A 69 2.55 -9.40 32.88
C VAL A 69 2.17 -8.13 33.62
N GLN A 70 2.46 -8.07 34.92
CA GLN A 70 2.04 -6.96 35.78
C GLN A 70 2.75 -5.64 35.42
N GLU A 71 3.88 -5.71 34.73
CA GLU A 71 4.66 -4.52 34.35
C GLU A 71 4.08 -3.79 33.13
N TRP A 72 3.34 -4.48 32.26
CA TRP A 72 2.90 -3.93 30.97
C TRP A 72 1.37 -3.84 30.80
N ILE A 73 0.60 -4.35 31.77
CA ILE A 73 -0.88 -4.30 31.75
C ILE A 73 -1.44 -2.87 31.64
N GLY A 74 -0.90 -1.93 32.43
CA GLY A 74 -1.33 -0.54 32.43
C GLY A 74 -0.95 0.22 31.15
N ASP A 75 0.12 -0.21 30.48
CA ASP A 75 0.58 0.42 29.25
C ASP A 75 -0.19 -0.06 28.03
N VAL A 76 -0.60 -1.33 28.02
CA VAL A 76 -1.52 -1.82 26.99
C VAL A 76 -2.89 -1.17 27.10
N GLN A 77 -3.34 -0.74 28.29
CA GLN A 77 -4.57 0.06 28.38
C GLN A 77 -4.46 1.37 27.58
N LYS A 78 -3.33 2.09 27.66
CA LYS A 78 -3.10 3.31 26.87
C LYS A 78 -3.16 3.04 25.37
N ILE A 79 -2.69 1.86 24.95
CA ILE A 79 -2.73 1.40 23.56
C ILE A 79 -4.16 1.12 23.15
N VAL A 80 -4.92 0.39 23.97
CA VAL A 80 -6.32 0.10 23.70
C VAL A 80 -7.13 1.40 23.60
N ASP A 81 -6.86 2.38 24.47
CA ASP A 81 -7.48 3.71 24.42
C ASP A 81 -7.15 4.43 23.09
N ALA A 82 -5.88 4.41 22.67
CA ALA A 82 -5.45 5.00 21.40
C ALA A 82 -6.11 4.32 20.18
N LEU A 83 -6.24 2.99 20.20
CA LEU A 83 -6.86 2.22 19.11
C LEU A 83 -8.40 2.31 19.08
N SER A 84 -9.02 2.69 20.20
CA SER A 84 -10.48 2.81 20.34
C SER A 84 -11.02 4.16 19.87
N ASP A 85 -10.15 5.15 19.67
CA ASP A 85 -10.52 6.50 19.25
C ASP A 85 -10.82 6.52 17.74
N GLU A 86 -12.11 6.34 17.40
CA GLU A 86 -12.59 6.32 16.02
C GLU A 86 -12.56 7.70 15.33
N THR A 87 -12.27 8.78 16.07
CA THR A 87 -12.18 10.14 15.51
C THR A 87 -10.82 10.43 14.90
N LYS A 88 -9.78 9.70 15.32
CA LYS A 88 -8.40 9.88 14.86
C LYS A 88 -8.17 9.18 13.52
N SER A 89 -7.42 9.86 12.66
CA SER A 89 -6.78 9.25 11.49
C SER A 89 -5.78 8.18 11.90
N SER A 90 -5.43 7.30 10.97
CA SER A 90 -4.43 6.25 11.20
C SER A 90 -3.07 6.82 11.61
N ASN A 91 -2.65 7.95 11.06
CA ASN A 91 -1.39 8.60 11.44
C ASN A 91 -1.45 9.17 12.88
N GLU A 92 -2.56 9.79 13.26
CA GLU A 92 -2.73 10.29 14.65
C GLU A 92 -2.77 9.15 15.67
N ILE A 93 -3.38 8.01 15.32
CA ILE A 93 -3.33 6.79 16.14
C ILE A 93 -1.89 6.31 16.25
N PHE A 94 -1.17 6.21 15.14
CA PHE A 94 0.24 5.78 15.13
C PHE A 94 1.11 6.69 16.01
N ASP A 95 1.00 8.01 15.86
CA ASP A 95 1.72 9.00 16.69
C ASP A 95 1.40 8.89 18.18
N ALA A 96 0.14 8.57 18.53
CA ALA A 96 -0.24 8.31 19.91
C ALA A 96 0.40 7.02 20.44
N LEU A 97 0.40 5.94 19.64
CA LEU A 97 1.05 4.67 19.99
C LEU A 97 2.56 4.85 20.21
N MET A 98 3.21 5.69 19.39
CA MET A 98 4.63 6.01 19.49
C MET A 98 5.01 6.72 20.80
N LYS A 99 4.06 7.39 21.46
CA LYS A 99 4.26 8.08 22.74
C LYS A 99 4.05 7.18 23.95
N THR A 100 3.64 5.93 23.74
CA THR A 100 3.48 4.96 24.82
C THR A 100 4.83 4.33 25.20
N SER A 101 4.92 3.74 26.38
CA SER A 101 6.08 2.95 26.82
C SER A 101 6.20 1.61 26.09
N LEU A 102 5.16 1.18 25.38
CA LEU A 102 5.13 -0.02 24.54
C LEU A 102 4.79 0.42 23.10
N PRO A 103 5.71 1.06 22.36
CA PRO A 103 5.43 1.47 21.00
C PRO A 103 5.25 0.24 20.07
N PRO A 104 4.65 0.43 18.89
CA PRO A 104 4.59 -0.61 17.86
C PRO A 104 5.99 -1.13 17.54
N LEU A 105 6.19 -2.45 17.42
CA LEU A 105 7.48 -3.01 16.99
C LEU A 105 7.53 -3.34 15.50
N GLU A 106 8.74 -3.50 14.98
CA GLU A 106 8.98 -4.16 13.69
C GLU A 106 8.58 -5.64 13.76
N ILE A 107 7.88 -6.13 12.74
CA ILE A 107 7.48 -7.54 12.66
C ILE A 107 8.72 -8.42 12.47
N PRO A 108 9.10 -9.25 13.47
CA PRO A 108 10.31 -10.05 13.33
C PRO A 108 10.14 -11.07 12.20
N LYS A 109 11.13 -11.16 11.29
CA LYS A 109 11.08 -12.04 10.11
C LYS A 109 10.62 -13.48 10.42
N LYS A 110 11.12 -14.05 11.52
CA LYS A 110 10.80 -15.43 11.96
C LYS A 110 9.36 -15.60 12.47
N LEU A 111 8.66 -14.52 12.74
CA LEU A 111 7.29 -14.49 13.28
C LEU A 111 6.27 -13.91 12.31
N ALA A 112 6.70 -13.37 11.17
CA ALA A 112 5.85 -12.77 10.14
C ALA A 112 4.64 -13.66 9.80
N ASN A 113 4.89 -14.94 9.47
CA ASN A 113 3.84 -15.92 9.15
C ASN A 113 3.00 -16.39 10.36
N LYS A 114 3.28 -15.91 11.57
CA LYS A 114 2.47 -16.19 12.77
C LYS A 114 1.55 -15.04 13.12
N VAL A 115 1.79 -13.86 12.57
CA VAL A 115 0.94 -12.68 12.78
C VAL A 115 -0.29 -12.85 11.91
N THR A 116 -1.45 -13.10 12.54
CA THR A 116 -2.73 -13.19 11.84
C THR A 116 -3.58 -11.98 12.20
N LEU A 117 -3.79 -11.06 11.25
CA LEU A 117 -4.57 -9.86 11.50
C LEU A 117 -6.04 -10.18 11.72
N ARG A 118 -6.65 -9.45 12.65
CA ARG A 118 -8.09 -9.49 12.90
C ARG A 118 -8.75 -8.28 12.26
N ARG A 119 -9.93 -8.52 11.70
CA ARG A 119 -10.76 -7.53 11.01
C ARG A 119 -11.94 -7.10 11.88
N ASN A 120 -12.49 -5.94 11.59
CA ASN A 120 -13.76 -5.51 12.17
C ASN A 120 -14.97 -6.15 11.46
N LYS A 121 -16.17 -5.83 11.93
CA LYS A 121 -17.45 -6.31 11.38
C LYS A 121 -17.64 -6.02 9.88
N ASN A 122 -17.06 -4.92 9.38
CA ASN A 122 -17.14 -4.53 7.97
C ASN A 122 -16.08 -5.25 7.09
N GLY A 123 -15.15 -5.97 7.71
CA GLY A 123 -14.06 -6.64 7.03
C GLY A 123 -12.81 -5.80 6.87
N LYS A 124 -12.70 -4.65 7.55
CA LYS A 124 -11.50 -3.81 7.53
C LYS A 124 -10.51 -4.26 8.61
N ALA A 125 -9.22 -4.30 8.26
CA ALA A 125 -8.12 -4.48 9.18
C ALA A 125 -7.09 -3.36 8.98
N ARG A 126 -6.58 -2.79 10.08
CA ARG A 126 -5.42 -1.90 10.07
C ARG A 126 -4.28 -2.59 10.80
N LEU A 127 -3.06 -2.43 10.31
CA LEU A 127 -1.84 -2.88 10.98
C LEU A 127 -0.96 -1.67 11.29
N PHE A 128 -0.66 -1.48 12.58
CA PHE A 128 0.30 -0.51 13.09
C PHE A 128 1.59 -1.25 13.47
N ALA A 129 2.66 -1.01 12.73
CA ALA A 129 3.97 -1.61 12.96
C ALA A 129 5.07 -0.65 12.49
N GLN A 130 6.29 -0.86 12.95
CA GLN A 130 7.46 -0.09 12.49
C GLN A 130 8.29 -0.87 11.47
N GLY A 131 9.17 -0.18 10.76
CA GLY A 131 10.24 -0.82 10.00
C GLY A 131 9.73 -1.58 8.78
N ILE A 132 10.21 -2.81 8.60
CA ILE A 132 10.05 -3.57 7.35
C ILE A 132 8.90 -4.59 7.48
N LEU A 133 7.89 -4.48 6.61
CA LEU A 133 6.86 -5.50 6.47
C LEU A 133 7.38 -6.66 5.61
N LYS A 134 7.43 -7.86 6.17
CA LYS A 134 7.96 -9.07 5.49
C LYS A 134 6.91 -10.08 5.11
N ASN A 135 5.99 -10.38 6.00
CA ASN A 135 4.78 -11.14 5.73
C ASN A 135 3.80 -10.98 6.90
N ILE A 136 2.53 -11.18 6.62
CA ILE A 136 1.44 -11.29 7.58
C ILE A 136 0.35 -12.16 6.98
N ASN A 137 -0.38 -12.85 7.84
CA ASN A 137 -1.58 -13.59 7.45
C ASN A 137 -2.82 -12.79 7.81
N PHE A 138 -3.90 -13.04 7.09
CA PHE A 138 -5.23 -12.57 7.45
C PHE A 138 -6.29 -13.39 6.71
N GLN A 139 -7.52 -13.41 7.21
CA GLN A 139 -8.61 -14.13 6.54
C GLN A 139 -9.86 -13.27 6.48
N SER A 140 -10.58 -13.35 5.34
CA SER A 140 -11.82 -12.62 5.11
C SER A 140 -11.71 -11.09 5.26
N VAL A 141 -10.49 -10.53 5.21
CA VAL A 141 -10.27 -9.07 5.15
C VAL A 141 -10.69 -8.58 3.77
N LYS A 142 -11.50 -7.52 3.75
CA LYS A 142 -11.95 -6.82 2.53
C LYS A 142 -11.15 -5.54 2.28
N GLU A 143 -10.69 -4.90 3.35
CA GLU A 143 -9.86 -3.69 3.29
C GLU A 143 -8.70 -3.81 4.27
N LEU A 144 -7.48 -3.61 3.79
CA LEU A 144 -6.26 -3.65 4.60
C LEU A 144 -5.56 -2.29 4.53
N GLU A 145 -5.25 -1.74 5.70
CA GLU A 145 -4.48 -0.51 5.84
C GLU A 145 -3.18 -0.79 6.59
N LEU A 146 -2.05 -0.38 6.01
CA LEU A 146 -0.70 -0.60 6.54
C LEU A 146 -0.11 0.73 7.02
N VAL A 147 0.24 0.83 8.31
CA VAL A 147 0.60 2.09 8.98
C VAL A 147 1.90 1.97 9.77
N GLY A 148 2.81 2.93 9.55
CA GLY A 148 4.06 3.08 10.32
C GLY A 148 5.30 2.39 9.76
N MET A 149 5.14 1.58 8.70
CA MET A 149 6.25 0.89 8.05
C MET A 149 7.09 1.85 7.21
N THR A 150 8.38 1.55 7.07
CA THR A 150 9.32 2.26 6.20
C THR A 150 9.57 1.52 4.89
N GLU A 151 9.43 0.19 4.89
CA GLU A 151 9.62 -0.65 3.70
C GLU A 151 8.64 -1.82 3.71
N ILE A 152 8.21 -2.23 2.52
CA ILE A 152 7.45 -3.47 2.29
C ILE A 152 8.34 -4.37 1.45
N GLU A 153 8.74 -5.53 1.97
CA GLU A 153 9.67 -6.46 1.29
C GLU A 153 9.06 -7.05 0.01
N GLU A 154 9.94 -7.60 -0.84
CA GLU A 154 9.54 -8.43 -1.97
C GLU A 154 8.58 -9.53 -1.51
N LYS A 155 7.47 -9.71 -2.24
CA LYS A 155 6.45 -10.74 -1.97
C LYS A 155 5.84 -10.68 -0.56
N ALA A 156 5.90 -9.52 0.11
CA ALA A 156 5.45 -9.41 1.48
C ALA A 156 3.99 -9.84 1.69
N LEU A 157 3.11 -9.57 0.72
CA LEU A 157 1.73 -10.00 0.68
C LEU A 157 1.45 -10.76 -0.63
N TYR A 158 2.28 -11.77 -0.92
CA TYR A 158 2.12 -12.62 -2.09
C TYR A 158 1.20 -13.79 -1.78
N HIS A 159 -0.08 -13.67 -2.15
CA HIS A 159 -1.15 -14.55 -1.68
C HIS A 159 -1.98 -15.09 -2.85
N ARG A 160 -1.35 -15.86 -3.75
CA ARG A 160 -2.02 -16.54 -4.87
C ARG A 160 -2.74 -17.81 -4.42
N PHE A 161 -3.88 -18.08 -5.05
CA PHE A 161 -4.64 -19.35 -4.92
C PHE A 161 -5.24 -19.61 -3.53
N GLU A 162 -5.30 -18.58 -2.70
CA GLU A 162 -6.01 -18.59 -1.43
C GLU A 162 -7.24 -17.69 -1.54
N ASP A 163 -8.37 -18.06 -0.91
CA ASP A 163 -9.65 -17.32 -1.01
C ASP A 163 -9.63 -15.99 -0.23
N TYR A 164 -8.66 -15.12 -0.54
CA TYR A 164 -8.55 -13.77 0.01
C TYR A 164 -9.65 -12.89 -0.57
N LYS A 165 -10.39 -12.25 0.34
CA LYS A 165 -11.49 -11.33 0.01
C LYS A 165 -11.04 -9.88 -0.13
N LEU A 166 -9.73 -9.63 -0.15
CA LEU A 166 -9.16 -8.29 -0.10
C LEU A 166 -9.50 -7.54 -1.39
N LYS A 167 -10.23 -6.43 -1.27
CA LYS A 167 -10.64 -5.55 -2.37
C LYS A 167 -9.91 -4.22 -2.36
N THR A 168 -9.51 -3.74 -1.18
CA THR A 168 -8.89 -2.43 -1.03
C THR A 168 -7.62 -2.53 -0.19
N LEU A 169 -6.52 -2.00 -0.70
CA LEU A 169 -5.24 -1.90 0.00
C LEU A 169 -4.84 -0.42 0.13
N ILE A 170 -4.60 0.01 1.36
CA ILE A 170 -4.16 1.38 1.66
C ILE A 170 -2.80 1.30 2.35
N ILE A 171 -1.80 1.92 1.74
CA ILE A 171 -0.48 2.08 2.34
C ILE A 171 -0.41 3.50 2.88
N ALA A 172 -0.26 3.67 4.20
CA ALA A 172 -0.21 4.98 4.84
C ALA A 172 1.17 5.63 4.69
N ASP A 173 1.21 6.95 4.85
CA ASP A 173 2.43 7.74 4.71
C ASP A 173 3.54 7.27 5.67
N GLY A 174 4.78 7.28 5.17
CA GLY A 174 5.95 6.76 5.88
C GLY A 174 6.71 5.68 5.09
N VAL A 175 5.99 4.86 4.30
CA VAL A 175 6.62 3.84 3.45
C VAL A 175 7.46 4.51 2.36
N LYS A 176 8.75 4.18 2.30
CA LYS A 176 9.71 4.70 1.31
C LYS A 176 9.94 3.74 0.16
N LYS A 177 9.93 2.44 0.46
CA LYS A 177 10.30 1.39 -0.49
C LYS A 177 9.28 0.25 -0.51
N ILE A 178 8.93 -0.22 -1.70
CA ILE A 178 8.08 -1.39 -1.92
C ILE A 178 8.83 -2.38 -2.82
N GLY A 179 9.05 -3.60 -2.36
CA GLY A 179 9.76 -4.64 -3.10
C GLY A 179 8.96 -5.20 -4.27
N SER A 180 9.63 -5.94 -5.14
CA SER A 180 9.01 -6.57 -6.32
C SER A 180 7.88 -7.53 -5.91
N ALA A 181 6.82 -7.61 -6.71
CA ALA A 181 5.67 -8.47 -6.46
C ALA A 181 5.12 -8.42 -5.01
N ALA A 182 5.24 -7.28 -4.33
CA ALA A 182 4.87 -7.13 -2.92
C ALA A 182 3.39 -7.47 -2.65
N PHE A 183 2.50 -7.23 -3.62
CA PHE A 183 1.07 -7.44 -3.50
C PHE A 183 0.59 -8.34 -4.65
N CYS A 184 0.03 -9.50 -4.30
CA CYS A 184 -0.55 -10.42 -5.28
C CYS A 184 -1.88 -10.95 -4.75
N PHE A 185 -2.98 -10.54 -5.37
CA PHE A 185 -4.34 -10.80 -4.89
C PHE A 185 -5.37 -10.91 -6.03
N ASP A 186 -6.14 -12.00 -6.04
CA ASP A 186 -7.15 -12.28 -7.09
C ASP A 186 -8.38 -11.35 -7.05
N ASN A 187 -8.61 -10.64 -5.94
CA ASN A 187 -9.81 -9.84 -5.70
C ASN A 187 -9.54 -8.36 -5.43
N LEU A 188 -8.27 -7.92 -5.49
CA LEU A 188 -7.92 -6.52 -5.23
C LEU A 188 -8.47 -5.64 -6.35
N VAL A 189 -9.28 -4.65 -5.99
CA VAL A 189 -9.97 -3.73 -6.92
C VAL A 189 -9.32 -2.35 -6.93
N SER A 190 -8.85 -1.89 -5.77
CA SER A 190 -8.25 -0.57 -5.59
C SER A 190 -7.04 -0.61 -4.68
N ALA A 191 -5.99 0.14 -5.02
CA ALA A 191 -4.85 0.34 -4.14
C ALA A 191 -4.41 1.82 -4.06
N THR A 192 -3.95 2.26 -2.90
CA THR A 192 -3.39 3.59 -2.68
C THR A 192 -1.95 3.47 -2.18
N LEU A 193 -1.01 4.05 -2.93
CA LEU A 193 0.37 4.22 -2.50
C LEU A 193 0.57 5.65 -1.97
N PRO A 194 1.25 5.84 -0.82
CA PRO A 194 1.40 7.15 -0.22
C PRO A 194 2.55 7.87 -0.88
N ASP A 195 2.44 9.19 -0.89
CA ASP A 195 3.42 10.10 -1.45
C ASP A 195 4.84 9.95 -0.89
N SER A 196 5.02 9.33 0.27
CA SER A 196 6.32 8.98 0.82
C SER A 196 7.11 7.95 0.00
N VAL A 197 6.46 7.16 -0.86
CA VAL A 197 7.11 6.09 -1.63
C VAL A 197 7.99 6.69 -2.72
N THR A 198 9.28 6.36 -2.64
CA THR A 198 10.33 6.82 -3.57
C THR A 198 10.90 5.70 -4.42
N GLU A 199 10.71 4.44 -4.00
CA GLU A 199 11.29 3.25 -4.65
C GLU A 199 10.25 2.12 -4.72
N CYS A 200 10.05 1.56 -5.92
CA CYS A 200 9.21 0.38 -6.15
C CYS A 200 10.00 -0.66 -6.96
N GLY A 201 9.87 -1.94 -6.59
CA GLY A 201 10.33 -3.06 -7.40
C GLY A 201 9.40 -3.35 -8.57
N SER A 202 9.75 -4.35 -9.37
CA SER A 202 8.96 -4.75 -10.54
C SER A 202 7.65 -5.44 -10.14
N ASP A 203 6.60 -5.23 -10.93
CA ASP A 203 5.29 -5.88 -10.81
C ASP A 203 4.71 -5.85 -9.39
N ILE A 204 4.75 -4.73 -8.67
CA ILE A 204 4.30 -4.69 -7.26
C ILE A 204 2.85 -5.18 -7.04
N PHE A 205 2.02 -5.13 -8.09
CA PHE A 205 0.64 -5.64 -8.13
C PHE A 205 0.48 -6.84 -9.07
N LYS A 206 1.49 -7.72 -9.13
CA LYS A 206 1.50 -8.91 -9.97
C LYS A 206 0.21 -9.73 -9.80
N ASP A 207 -0.36 -10.17 -10.93
CA ASP A 207 -1.58 -10.99 -11.00
C ASP A 207 -2.82 -10.38 -10.29
N CYS A 208 -2.83 -9.06 -10.01
CA CYS A 208 -4.01 -8.37 -9.49
C CYS A 208 -4.97 -7.99 -10.62
N GLU A 209 -5.53 -8.98 -11.33
CA GLU A 209 -6.33 -8.78 -12.56
C GLU A 209 -7.59 -7.93 -12.38
N LYS A 210 -8.11 -7.84 -11.15
CA LYS A 210 -9.29 -7.01 -10.83
C LYS A 210 -8.94 -5.58 -10.42
N LEU A 211 -7.64 -5.24 -10.34
CA LEU A 211 -7.19 -3.93 -9.91
C LEU A 211 -7.52 -2.93 -11.02
N THR A 212 -8.54 -2.12 -10.80
CA THR A 212 -9.05 -1.16 -11.79
C THR A 212 -8.66 0.28 -11.48
N SER A 213 -8.29 0.57 -10.23
CA SER A 213 -7.86 1.89 -9.78
C SER A 213 -6.58 1.83 -8.95
N LEU A 214 -5.60 2.65 -9.32
CA LEU A 214 -4.34 2.83 -8.60
C LEU A 214 -4.03 4.32 -8.47
N ARG A 215 -3.77 4.76 -7.23
CA ARG A 215 -3.23 6.10 -6.96
C ARG A 215 -1.72 6.02 -6.74
N LEU A 216 -0.97 6.74 -7.58
CA LEU A 216 0.49 6.73 -7.56
C LEU A 216 1.08 7.91 -6.76
N PRO A 217 2.26 7.74 -6.14
CA PRO A 217 2.82 8.73 -5.23
C PRO A 217 3.66 9.80 -5.94
N LYS A 218 3.68 11.03 -5.40
CA LYS A 218 4.37 12.19 -6.00
C LYS A 218 5.87 12.04 -6.23
N SER A 219 6.55 11.24 -5.41
CA SER A 219 8.01 11.08 -5.49
C SER A 219 8.47 9.84 -6.25
N LEU A 220 7.56 9.11 -6.91
CA LEU A 220 7.93 7.89 -7.63
C LEU A 220 8.85 8.24 -8.79
N ARG A 221 10.16 8.07 -8.58
CA ARG A 221 11.16 8.15 -9.64
C ARG A 221 11.29 6.75 -10.21
N VAL A 222 10.86 6.56 -11.45
CA VAL A 222 10.83 5.23 -12.07
C VAL A 222 12.23 4.94 -12.57
N LYS A 223 13.12 4.54 -11.65
CA LYS A 223 14.49 4.18 -12.04
C LYS A 223 14.56 2.84 -12.75
N ASP A 224 13.61 1.95 -12.52
CA ASP A 224 13.55 0.63 -13.14
C ASP A 224 12.08 0.26 -13.39
N ILE A 225 11.72 0.09 -14.67
CA ILE A 225 10.59 -0.68 -15.21
C ILE A 225 9.46 -0.88 -14.19
N PHE A 226 8.81 0.20 -13.78
CA PHE A 226 7.53 0.10 -13.09
C PHE A 226 6.49 -0.19 -14.17
N MET A 227 6.40 -1.46 -14.58
CA MET A 227 5.30 -1.90 -15.43
C MET A 227 4.03 -1.83 -14.59
N ILE A 228 3.24 -0.79 -14.86
CA ILE A 228 1.88 -0.70 -14.36
C ILE A 228 1.12 -1.94 -14.90
N PRO A 229 0.36 -2.67 -14.07
CA PRO A 229 -0.37 -3.85 -14.50
C PRO A 229 -1.22 -3.59 -15.75
N GLU A 230 -1.19 -4.52 -16.73
CA GLU A 230 -1.91 -4.40 -18.01
C GLU A 230 -3.43 -4.27 -17.87
N PHE A 231 -3.96 -4.60 -16.69
CA PHE A 231 -5.38 -4.64 -16.34
C PHE A 231 -5.93 -3.32 -15.76
N LEU A 232 -5.07 -2.35 -15.45
CA LEU A 232 -5.51 -1.09 -14.85
C LEU A 232 -6.32 -0.26 -15.84
N LYS A 233 -7.54 0.12 -15.44
CA LYS A 233 -8.46 0.95 -16.25
C LYS A 233 -8.29 2.43 -15.99
N HIS A 234 -8.10 2.79 -14.72
CA HIS A 234 -7.99 4.18 -14.29
C HIS A 234 -6.75 4.33 -13.40
N VAL A 235 -5.89 5.29 -13.73
CA VAL A 235 -4.76 5.66 -12.89
C VAL A 235 -4.84 7.15 -12.60
N THR A 236 -4.72 7.49 -11.32
CA THR A 236 -4.63 8.88 -10.87
C THR A 236 -3.21 9.14 -10.40
N LEU A 237 -2.59 10.16 -11.00
CA LEU A 237 -1.29 10.67 -10.62
C LEU A 237 -1.45 11.74 -9.55
N SER A 238 -0.43 11.91 -8.70
CA SER A 238 -0.42 12.96 -7.68
C SER A 238 -0.12 14.34 -8.30
N ASP A 239 -0.74 15.42 -7.81
CA ASP A 239 -0.56 16.78 -8.35
C ASP A 239 0.88 17.31 -8.36
N ALA A 240 1.77 16.68 -7.60
CA ALA A 240 3.18 17.03 -7.52
C ALA A 240 4.07 16.27 -8.52
N VAL A 241 3.52 15.41 -9.39
CA VAL A 241 4.28 14.79 -10.49
C VAL A 241 4.68 15.86 -11.50
N THR A 242 5.98 15.97 -11.77
CA THR A 242 6.53 16.97 -12.72
C THR A 242 6.94 16.38 -14.08
N LYS A 243 7.02 15.04 -14.17
CA LYS A 243 7.39 14.30 -15.37
C LYS A 243 6.76 12.91 -15.34
N ILE A 244 6.24 12.45 -16.47
CA ILE A 244 5.92 11.05 -16.70
C ILE A 244 7.17 10.41 -17.30
N ASP A 245 7.80 9.49 -16.57
CA ASP A 245 9.02 8.82 -17.04
C ASP A 245 8.75 7.90 -18.23
N GLY A 246 9.82 7.52 -18.94
CA GLY A 246 9.70 6.59 -20.07
C GLY A 246 9.17 5.22 -19.64
N PHE A 247 8.41 4.57 -20.51
CA PHE A 247 7.82 3.25 -20.32
C PHE A 247 6.81 3.11 -19.17
N PHE A 248 6.38 4.22 -18.53
CA PHE A 248 5.64 4.15 -17.28
C PHE A 248 4.28 3.44 -17.36
N PHE A 249 3.50 3.70 -18.42
CA PHE A 249 2.26 2.99 -18.76
C PHE A 249 2.44 2.07 -19.98
N LEU A 250 3.66 1.63 -20.30
CA LEU A 250 3.90 0.69 -21.38
C LEU A 250 3.04 -0.57 -21.18
N ASN A 251 2.33 -1.00 -22.23
CA ASN A 251 1.44 -2.18 -22.20
C ASN A 251 0.29 -2.09 -21.19
N CYS A 252 -0.11 -0.89 -20.74
CA CYS A 252 -1.36 -0.73 -19.98
C CYS A 252 -2.57 -0.87 -20.91
N ARG A 253 -2.80 -2.08 -21.43
CA ARG A 253 -3.75 -2.39 -22.51
C ARG A 253 -5.19 -2.09 -22.11
N SER A 254 -5.51 -2.15 -20.81
CA SER A 254 -6.84 -1.85 -20.27
C SER A 254 -7.02 -0.38 -19.86
N LEU A 255 -5.99 0.46 -19.95
CA LEU A 255 -6.06 1.86 -19.48
C LEU A 255 -7.03 2.65 -20.35
N GLU A 256 -8.16 3.02 -19.77
CA GLU A 256 -9.22 3.80 -20.44
C GLU A 256 -8.99 5.30 -20.28
N SER A 257 -8.43 5.72 -19.15
CA SER A 257 -8.17 7.12 -18.82
C SER A 257 -6.99 7.28 -17.86
N VAL A 258 -6.23 8.35 -18.04
CA VAL A 258 -5.23 8.83 -17.08
C VAL A 258 -5.40 10.35 -16.91
N GLU A 259 -5.45 10.80 -15.66
CA GLU A 259 -5.41 12.23 -15.36
C GLU A 259 -3.94 12.67 -15.25
N ILE A 260 -3.47 13.44 -16.23
CA ILE A 260 -2.13 14.05 -16.20
C ILE A 260 -2.23 15.34 -15.36
N PRO A 261 -1.51 15.46 -14.23
CA PRO A 261 -1.60 16.63 -13.37
C PRO A 261 -0.96 17.88 -13.99
N GLU A 262 -1.47 19.05 -13.63
CA GLU A 262 -1.01 20.35 -14.14
C GLU A 262 0.49 20.61 -13.93
N GLY A 263 1.13 19.98 -12.94
CA GLY A 263 2.56 20.10 -12.68
C GLY A 263 3.48 19.42 -13.72
N VAL A 264 2.94 18.55 -14.58
CA VAL A 264 3.73 17.76 -15.53
C VAL A 264 4.26 18.63 -16.67
N THR A 265 5.57 18.54 -16.90
CA THR A 265 6.28 19.29 -17.95
C THR A 265 6.78 18.41 -19.10
N GLU A 266 6.90 17.10 -18.90
CA GLU A 266 7.45 16.17 -19.89
C GLU A 266 6.74 14.81 -19.83
N ILE A 267 6.40 14.29 -21.02
CA ILE A 267 5.90 12.92 -21.22
C ILE A 267 7.02 12.06 -21.82
N GLY A 268 7.36 10.97 -21.13
CA GLY A 268 8.50 10.11 -21.42
C GLY A 268 8.34 9.23 -22.66
N MET A 269 9.47 8.69 -23.13
CA MET A 269 9.54 7.81 -24.29
C MET A 269 8.74 6.52 -24.03
N HIS A 270 7.94 6.04 -24.97
CA HIS A 270 7.09 4.84 -24.82
C HIS A 270 6.13 4.88 -23.61
N SER A 271 5.87 6.05 -23.02
CA SER A 271 5.16 6.16 -21.74
C SER A 271 3.73 5.63 -21.76
N PHE A 272 3.03 5.68 -22.88
CA PHE A 272 1.70 5.11 -23.13
C PHE A 272 1.71 4.21 -24.38
N GLU A 273 2.83 3.57 -24.69
CA GLU A 273 2.87 2.65 -25.82
C GLU A 273 2.00 1.40 -25.54
N HIS A 274 1.26 0.92 -26.55
CA HIS A 274 0.31 -0.19 -26.44
C HIS A 274 -0.83 0.01 -25.41
N CYS A 275 -1.18 1.26 -25.05
CA CYS A 275 -2.40 1.57 -24.30
C CYS A 275 -3.66 1.45 -25.17
N ILE A 276 -3.95 0.24 -25.65
CA ILE A 276 -4.99 0.01 -26.67
C ILE A 276 -6.42 0.35 -26.23
N SER A 277 -6.71 0.51 -24.93
CA SER A 277 -8.06 0.93 -24.46
C SER A 277 -8.19 2.45 -24.28
N LEU A 278 -7.08 3.21 -24.39
CA LEU A 278 -7.07 4.65 -24.15
C LEU A 278 -7.73 5.36 -25.33
N LYS A 279 -8.86 6.03 -25.10
CA LYS A 279 -9.67 6.65 -26.17
C LYS A 279 -9.35 8.12 -26.40
N SER A 280 -9.09 8.84 -25.31
CA SER A 280 -8.67 10.22 -25.28
C SER A 280 -7.70 10.43 -24.12
N ILE A 281 -6.90 11.49 -24.21
CA ILE A 281 -6.02 11.91 -23.12
C ILE A 281 -6.01 13.42 -23.02
N ARG A 282 -6.11 13.93 -21.79
CA ARG A 282 -5.94 15.35 -21.50
C ARG A 282 -4.50 15.65 -21.13
N ILE A 283 -3.88 16.57 -21.86
CA ILE A 283 -2.49 17.02 -21.71
C ILE A 283 -2.51 18.48 -21.21
N PRO A 284 -2.02 18.75 -19.98
CA PRO A 284 -1.91 20.10 -19.45
C PRO A 284 -1.00 20.99 -20.29
N LYS A 285 -1.31 22.28 -20.32
CA LYS A 285 -0.53 23.30 -21.05
C LYS A 285 0.92 23.44 -20.60
N ASN A 286 1.24 22.96 -19.41
CA ASN A 286 2.59 23.00 -18.84
C ASN A 286 3.49 21.90 -19.40
N VAL A 287 2.93 20.91 -20.12
CA VAL A 287 3.71 19.92 -20.87
C VAL A 287 4.38 20.62 -22.05
N VAL A 288 5.71 20.70 -22.00
CA VAL A 288 6.52 21.36 -23.02
C VAL A 288 7.27 20.38 -23.91
N LYS A 289 7.16 19.07 -23.65
CA LYS A 289 7.87 18.02 -24.40
C LYS A 289 7.15 16.68 -24.34
N ILE A 290 6.96 16.06 -25.49
CA ILE A 290 6.52 14.66 -25.61
C ILE A 290 7.61 13.88 -26.33
N ASN A 291 8.19 12.88 -25.64
CA ASN A 291 9.29 12.08 -26.19
C ASN A 291 8.81 11.04 -27.22
N PRO A 292 9.73 10.47 -28.02
CA PRO A 292 9.38 9.51 -29.05
C PRO A 292 8.56 8.31 -28.57
N CYS A 293 7.67 7.84 -29.43
CA CYS A 293 6.83 6.66 -29.21
C CYS A 293 5.92 6.75 -27.97
N ALA A 294 5.74 7.93 -27.35
CA ALA A 294 4.95 8.09 -26.14
C ALA A 294 3.54 7.51 -26.26
N PHE A 295 2.90 7.60 -27.44
CA PHE A 295 1.55 7.07 -27.69
C PHE A 295 1.53 6.03 -28.83
N GLN A 296 2.67 5.43 -29.14
CA GLN A 296 2.76 4.46 -30.23
C GLN A 296 1.83 3.26 -29.96
N ASP A 297 1.18 2.75 -31.00
CA ASP A 297 0.33 1.55 -30.93
C ASP A 297 -0.81 1.63 -29.88
N SER A 298 -1.19 2.85 -29.46
CA SER A 298 -2.41 3.12 -28.69
C SER A 298 -3.62 3.17 -29.61
N GLU A 299 -3.95 2.03 -30.23
CA GLU A 299 -4.82 1.93 -31.42
C GLU A 299 -6.18 2.65 -31.32
N ASN A 300 -6.78 2.74 -30.12
CA ASN A 300 -8.06 3.40 -29.91
C ASN A 300 -7.95 4.88 -29.52
N LEU A 301 -6.74 5.44 -29.38
CA LEU A 301 -6.53 6.84 -29.05
C LEU A 301 -6.96 7.71 -30.24
N SER A 302 -8.13 8.33 -30.12
CA SER A 302 -8.79 9.03 -31.22
C SER A 302 -8.63 10.54 -31.17
N SER A 303 -8.46 11.10 -29.97
CA SER A 303 -8.34 12.53 -29.72
C SER A 303 -7.39 12.83 -28.56
N ILE A 304 -6.77 14.01 -28.61
CA ILE A 304 -6.01 14.59 -27.51
C ILE A 304 -6.67 15.91 -27.13
N GLU A 305 -6.93 16.12 -25.84
CA GLU A 305 -7.35 17.41 -25.29
C GLU A 305 -6.11 18.11 -24.76
N PHE A 306 -5.73 19.25 -25.33
CA PHE A 306 -4.57 20.02 -24.88
C PHE A 306 -5.03 21.32 -24.25
N ASP A 307 -4.66 21.56 -22.99
CA ASP A 307 -5.11 22.76 -22.24
C ASP A 307 -4.40 24.06 -22.66
N GLY A 308 -3.55 24.01 -23.68
CA GLY A 308 -2.86 25.17 -24.27
C GLY A 308 -3.48 25.61 -25.59
N THR A 309 -2.76 26.45 -26.33
CA THR A 309 -3.15 26.93 -27.66
C THR A 309 -2.61 26.04 -28.78
N VAL A 310 -3.19 26.15 -29.99
CA VAL A 310 -2.67 25.51 -31.22
C VAL A 310 -1.21 25.91 -31.47
N GLU A 311 -0.84 27.17 -31.23
CA GLU A 311 0.55 27.63 -31.37
C GLU A 311 1.50 26.91 -30.40
N GLN A 312 1.09 26.76 -29.14
CA GLN A 312 1.87 26.03 -28.13
C GLN A 312 2.01 24.56 -28.52
N TRP A 313 0.91 23.93 -28.97
CA TRP A 313 0.93 22.55 -29.44
C TRP A 313 1.92 22.38 -30.59
N ASN A 314 1.85 23.20 -31.64
CA ASN A 314 2.69 23.08 -32.83
C ASN A 314 4.19 23.30 -32.55
N LYS A 315 4.52 24.16 -31.57
CA LYS A 315 5.92 24.38 -31.14
C LYS A 315 6.48 23.29 -30.23
N MET A 316 5.63 22.50 -29.57
CA MET A 316 6.06 21.46 -28.65
C MET A 316 6.86 20.37 -29.40
N PRO A 317 8.10 20.05 -28.97
CA PRO A 317 8.88 18.98 -29.58
C PRO A 317 8.15 17.63 -29.49
N LYS A 318 8.06 16.96 -30.65
CA LYS A 318 7.51 15.61 -30.86
C LYS A 318 8.51 14.80 -31.68
N CYS A 319 8.34 13.47 -31.75
CA CYS A 319 9.17 12.65 -32.62
C CYS A 319 8.88 12.91 -34.11
N PRO A 320 9.87 12.71 -35.01
CA PRO A 320 9.66 12.86 -36.46
C PRO A 320 8.49 12.02 -36.98
N ASP A 321 8.29 10.82 -36.44
CA ASP A 321 7.26 9.88 -36.89
C ASP A 321 5.94 10.04 -36.12
N TRP A 322 5.72 11.19 -35.45
CA TRP A 322 4.49 11.46 -34.67
C TRP A 322 3.23 11.23 -35.52
N ASP A 323 3.27 11.72 -36.76
CA ASP A 323 2.16 11.66 -37.71
C ASP A 323 1.85 10.25 -38.21
N ASP A 324 2.83 9.35 -38.15
CA ASP A 324 2.65 7.95 -38.53
C ASP A 324 2.30 7.06 -37.33
N LYS A 325 2.83 7.36 -36.14
CA LYS A 325 2.82 6.45 -34.99
C LYS A 325 1.75 6.74 -33.94
N VAL A 326 1.23 7.97 -33.88
CA VAL A 326 0.21 8.34 -32.88
C VAL A 326 -1.20 8.22 -33.47
N PRO A 327 -2.10 7.36 -32.97
CA PRO A 327 -3.40 7.16 -33.63
C PRO A 327 -4.36 8.36 -33.56
N ALA A 328 -4.13 9.30 -32.63
CA ALA A 328 -4.98 10.48 -32.44
C ALA A 328 -5.05 11.31 -33.72
N LYS A 329 -6.27 11.63 -34.17
CA LYS A 329 -6.53 12.34 -35.43
C LYS A 329 -6.73 13.83 -35.25
N VAL A 330 -7.12 14.25 -34.05
CA VAL A 330 -7.44 15.63 -33.72
C VAL A 330 -6.86 15.96 -32.36
N VAL A 331 -6.34 17.18 -32.25
CA VAL A 331 -5.93 17.75 -30.98
C VAL A 331 -6.78 18.97 -30.69
N HIS A 332 -7.67 18.85 -29.71
CA HIS A 332 -8.52 19.94 -29.27
C HIS A 332 -7.72 20.86 -28.35
N CYS A 333 -7.38 22.05 -28.84
CA CYS A 333 -6.73 23.10 -28.05
C CYS A 333 -7.79 24.11 -27.55
N THR A 334 -7.39 24.99 -26.64
CA THR A 334 -8.29 26.01 -26.06
C THR A 334 -8.77 27.07 -27.05
N ASP A 335 -8.05 27.28 -28.15
CA ASP A 335 -8.32 28.28 -29.20
C ASP A 335 -8.68 27.67 -30.56
N GLY A 336 -8.91 26.35 -30.62
CA GLY A 336 -9.31 25.62 -31.82
C GLY A 336 -8.69 24.24 -31.92
N ASP A 337 -8.99 23.54 -33.01
CA ASP A 337 -8.40 22.23 -33.28
C ASP A 337 -7.06 22.40 -34.00
N ALA A 338 -6.02 21.71 -33.52
CA ALA A 338 -4.83 21.47 -34.30
C ALA A 338 -5.04 20.18 -35.09
N GLU A 339 -4.91 20.29 -36.42
CA GLU A 339 -4.80 19.12 -37.26
C GLU A 339 -3.47 18.40 -36.98
N LYS A 340 -3.49 17.09 -37.21
CA LYS A 340 -2.30 16.26 -37.09
C LYS A 340 -1.31 16.61 -38.20
#